data_AF-A0A2A2SCM0-F1
#
_entry.id   AF-A0A2A2SCM0-F1
#
_cell.length_a   1.000
_cell.length_b   1.000
_cell.length_c   1.000
_cell.angle_alpha   90.00
_cell.angle_beta   90.00
_cell.angle_gamma   90.00
#
_symmetry.space_group_name_H-M   'P 1'
#
loop_
_entity.id
_entity.type
_entity.pdbx_description
1 polymer ?
#
loop_
_entity_poly.entity_id
_entity_poly.type
_entity_poly.pdbx_seq_one_letter_code
_entity_poly.pdbx_strand_id
1 'polypeptide(L)'
;MSPDRRAHDVIAFYLTQIVIMNQAMLGPEQVNLRGGVLRAPGLNERVRAHAASLVRGYCRVSDDQYEAIVAAPTLSGRAAPLWAMEPARRALSASRG
;
A
#
# COMPACT_ATOMS: atom_id res chain seq x y z
N MET A 1 21.84 -15.49 8.53
CA MET A 1 20.81 -14.58 7.98
C MET A 1 21.19 -14.29 6.54
N SER A 2 20.33 -14.59 5.54
CA SER A 2 20.70 -14.37 4.13
C SER A 2 20.73 -12.87 3.79
N PRO A 3 21.59 -12.42 2.86
CA PRO A 3 21.64 -11.02 2.41
C PRO A 3 20.28 -10.48 1.96
N ASP A 4 19.52 -11.29 1.22
CA ASP A 4 18.19 -10.92 0.70
C ASP A 4 17.17 -10.65 1.82
N ARG A 5 17.24 -11.43 2.92
CA ARG A 5 16.35 -11.21 4.06
C ARG A 5 16.60 -9.82 4.67
N ARG A 6 17.88 -9.44 4.83
CA ARG A 6 18.28 -8.13 5.39
C ARG A 6 17.84 -6.98 4.48
N ALA A 7 18.01 -7.13 3.17
CA ALA A 7 17.58 -6.12 2.20
C ALA A 7 16.06 -5.92 2.26
N HIS A 8 15.29 -7.01 2.28
CA HIS A 8 13.82 -6.93 2.40
C HIS A 8 13.36 -6.31 3.73
N ASP A 9 14.05 -6.53 4.84
CA ASP A 9 13.71 -5.89 6.12
C ASP A 9 13.91 -4.37 6.06
N VAL A 10 15.02 -3.91 5.46
CA VAL A 10 15.25 -2.47 5.25
C VAL A 10 14.18 -1.85 4.36
N ILE A 11 13.85 -2.52 3.25
CA ILE A 11 12.79 -2.05 2.34
C ILE A 11 11.44 -2.01 3.06
N ALA A 12 11.09 -3.06 3.80
CA ALA A 12 9.83 -3.13 4.56
C ALA A 12 9.76 -2.02 5.61
N PHE A 13 10.87 -1.73 6.31
CA PHE A 13 10.95 -0.63 7.26
C PHE A 13 10.62 0.71 6.62
N TYR A 14 11.23 1.06 5.48
CA TYR A 14 10.96 2.34 4.80
C TYR A 14 9.56 2.42 4.19
N LEU A 15 9.05 1.33 3.60
CA LEU A 15 7.68 1.27 3.11
C LEU A 15 6.67 1.47 4.25
N THR A 16 6.97 0.94 5.43
CA THR A 16 6.14 1.15 6.62
C THR A 16 6.06 2.61 7.03
N GLN A 17 7.19 3.34 7.01
CA GLN A 17 7.18 4.77 7.31
C GLN A 17 6.25 5.55 6.35
N ILE A 18 6.25 5.18 5.06
CA ILE A 18 5.34 5.77 4.07
C ILE A 18 3.88 5.48 4.41
N VAL A 19 3.55 4.22 4.77
CA VAL A 19 2.17 3.85 5.17
C VAL A 19 1.72 4.69 6.36
N ILE A 20 2.53 4.75 7.43
CA ILE A 20 2.20 5.46 8.67
C ILE A 20 2.05 6.96 8.42
N MET A 21 2.96 7.55 7.64
CA MET A 21 2.89 8.97 7.30
C MET A 21 1.60 9.29 6.54
N ASN A 22 1.21 8.46 5.56
CA ASN A 22 -0.06 8.64 4.86
C ASN A 22 -1.27 8.47 5.78
N GLN A 23 -1.24 7.48 6.68
CA GLN A 23 -2.28 7.30 7.69
C GLN A 23 -2.45 8.54 8.57
N ALA A 24 -1.35 9.08 9.09
CA ALA A 24 -1.36 10.24 9.97
C ALA A 24 -1.76 11.53 9.26
N MET A 25 -1.36 11.72 8.00
CA MET A 25 -1.61 12.95 7.25
C MET A 25 -2.97 12.97 6.56
N LEU A 26 -3.42 11.84 6.04
CA LEU A 26 -4.57 11.77 5.12
C LEU A 26 -5.72 10.91 5.65
N GLY A 27 -5.50 10.12 6.71
CA GLY A 27 -6.50 9.19 7.24
C GLY A 27 -7.11 8.18 6.24
N PRO A 28 -6.37 7.65 5.24
CA PRO A 28 -6.91 6.75 4.24
C PRO A 28 -7.35 5.42 4.85
N GLU A 29 -8.43 4.87 4.31
CA GLU A 29 -8.88 3.50 4.62
C GLU A 29 -7.95 2.45 3.99
N GLN A 30 -7.25 2.80 2.90
CA GLN A 30 -6.32 1.91 2.19
C GLN A 30 -5.10 2.64 1.62
N VAL A 31 -3.94 2.01 1.73
CA VAL A 31 -2.67 2.39 1.13
C VAL A 31 -2.22 1.28 0.18
N ASN A 32 -2.47 1.49 -1.11
CA ASN A 32 -2.14 0.54 -2.17
C ASN A 32 -0.69 0.73 -2.64
N LEU A 33 0.24 -0.02 -2.07
CA LEU A 33 1.63 -0.03 -2.51
C LEU A 33 1.74 -0.74 -3.88
N ARG A 34 2.43 -0.13 -4.85
CA ARG A 34 2.64 -0.68 -6.21
C ARG A 34 4.11 -0.61 -6.63
N GLY A 35 4.51 -1.46 -7.58
CA GLY A 35 5.85 -1.50 -8.16
C GLY A 35 6.46 -2.90 -8.20
N GLY A 36 7.54 -3.08 -8.98
CA GLY A 36 8.19 -4.39 -9.15
C GLY A 36 8.75 -4.97 -7.84
N VAL A 37 9.21 -4.11 -6.94
CA VAL A 37 9.78 -4.48 -5.63
C VAL A 37 8.77 -5.23 -4.75
N LEU A 38 7.49 -4.87 -4.83
CA LEU A 38 6.43 -5.49 -4.03
C LEU A 38 6.03 -6.89 -4.52
N ARG A 39 6.64 -7.37 -5.60
CA ARG A 39 6.51 -8.78 -6.04
C ARG A 39 7.40 -9.71 -5.22
N ALA A 40 8.31 -9.18 -4.41
CA ALA A 40 9.14 -9.96 -3.50
C ALA A 40 8.24 -10.72 -2.49
N PRO A 41 8.34 -12.07 -2.42
CA PRO A 41 7.51 -12.86 -1.51
C PRO A 41 7.68 -12.43 -0.06
N GLY A 42 6.57 -12.24 0.66
CA GLY A 42 6.56 -11.89 2.08
C GLY A 42 6.82 -10.42 2.39
N LEU A 43 7.08 -9.56 1.39
CA LEU A 43 7.43 -8.16 1.65
C LEU A 43 6.23 -7.36 2.19
N ASN A 44 5.03 -7.55 1.63
CA ASN A 44 3.83 -6.86 2.08
C ASN A 44 3.43 -7.29 3.50
N GLU A 45 3.57 -8.58 3.80
CA GLU A 45 3.33 -9.14 5.13
C GLU A 45 4.26 -8.52 6.17
N ARG A 46 5.55 -8.31 5.81
CA ARG A 46 6.50 -7.60 6.68
C ARG A 46 6.13 -6.14 6.89
N VAL A 47 5.68 -5.44 5.85
CA VAL A 47 5.20 -4.05 5.98
C VAL A 47 4.03 -3.97 6.95
N ARG A 48 3.05 -4.88 6.85
CA ARG A 48 1.92 -4.95 7.81
C ARG A 48 2.39 -5.16 9.24
N ALA A 49 3.28 -6.14 9.45
CA ALA A 49 3.80 -6.45 10.78
C ALA A 49 4.58 -5.26 11.39
N HIS A 50 5.39 -4.58 10.59
CA HIS A 50 6.09 -3.37 11.03
C HIS A 50 5.13 -2.22 11.33
N ALA A 51 4.11 -2.02 10.50
CA ALA A 51 3.14 -0.94 10.68
C ALA A 51 2.34 -1.10 11.98
N ALA A 52 1.82 -2.31 12.23
CA ALA A 52 1.19 -2.70 13.49
C ALA A 52 2.11 -2.43 14.69
N SER A 53 3.36 -2.88 14.61
CA SER A 53 4.34 -2.70 15.69
C SER A 53 4.73 -1.24 15.95
N LEU A 54 4.72 -0.37 14.94
CA LEU A 54 5.21 1.01 15.03
C LEU A 54 4.12 2.00 15.45
N VAL A 55 2.89 1.84 14.96
CA VAL A 55 1.80 2.79 15.23
C VAL A 55 1.32 2.73 16.68
N ARG A 56 1.35 1.56 17.33
CA ARG A 56 1.00 1.38 18.75
C ARG A 56 -0.30 2.11 19.16
N GLY A 57 -1.31 2.07 18.28
CA GLY A 57 -2.61 2.70 18.51
C GLY A 57 -2.74 4.18 18.14
N TYR A 58 -1.68 4.86 17.68
CA TYR A 58 -1.73 6.29 17.33
C TYR A 58 -2.78 6.62 16.25
N CYS A 59 -2.90 5.77 15.23
CA CYS A 59 -3.88 5.94 14.16
C CYS A 59 -5.27 5.37 14.47
N ARG A 60 -5.53 4.89 15.72
CA ARG A 60 -6.78 4.21 16.11
C ARG A 60 -7.11 2.99 15.24
N VAL A 61 -6.07 2.28 14.82
CA VAL A 61 -6.15 1.05 14.02
C VAL A 61 -5.60 -0.09 14.88
N SER A 62 -6.30 -1.22 14.92
CA SER A 62 -5.81 -2.45 15.55
C SER A 62 -4.88 -3.23 14.60
N ASP A 63 -4.00 -4.05 15.16
CA ASP A 63 -2.96 -4.76 14.40
C ASP A 63 -3.53 -5.62 13.25
N ASP A 64 -4.69 -6.23 13.46
CA ASP A 64 -5.42 -7.06 12.49
C ASP A 64 -6.03 -6.25 11.32
N GLN A 65 -6.24 -4.94 11.50
CA GLN A 65 -6.78 -4.07 10.44
C GLN A 65 -5.73 -3.69 9.39
N TYR A 66 -4.44 -3.94 9.63
CA TYR A 66 -3.39 -3.63 8.67
C TYR A 66 -3.44 -4.45 7.38
N GLU A 67 -4.14 -5.59 7.37
CA GLU A 67 -4.43 -6.30 6.11
C GLU A 67 -5.35 -5.50 5.18
N ALA A 68 -6.32 -4.77 5.75
CA ALA A 68 -7.23 -3.91 4.99
C ALA A 68 -6.53 -2.63 4.54
N ILE A 69 -5.71 -2.03 5.41
CA ILE A 69 -4.98 -0.80 5.10
C ILE A 69 -3.88 -1.06 4.07
N VAL A 70 -3.00 -2.04 4.30
CA VAL A 70 -1.97 -2.42 3.32
C VAL A 70 -2.50 -3.61 2.53
N ALA A 71 -3.51 -3.33 1.71
CA ALA A 71 -4.15 -4.32 0.86
C ALA A 71 -3.13 -5.00 -0.07
N ALA A 72 -3.35 -6.28 -0.35
CA ALA A 72 -2.60 -6.96 -1.40
C ALA A 72 -2.82 -6.22 -2.74
N PRO A 73 -1.84 -6.24 -3.67
CA PRO A 73 -2.00 -5.54 -4.94
C PRO A 73 -3.20 -6.11 -5.71
N THR A 74 -4.32 -5.39 -5.73
CA THR A 74 -5.60 -5.87 -6.32
C THR A 74 -5.66 -5.77 -7.83
N LEU A 75 -4.67 -5.14 -8.46
CA LEU A 75 -4.56 -5.17 -9.91
C LEU A 75 -3.22 -5.74 -10.36
N SER A 76 -3.33 -6.84 -11.12
CA SER A 76 -2.31 -7.26 -12.07
C SER A 76 -1.88 -6.05 -12.94
N GLY A 77 -0.70 -6.09 -13.55
CA GLY A 77 -0.08 -4.95 -14.27
C GLY A 77 -0.93 -4.23 -15.34
N ARG A 78 -2.16 -4.68 -15.60
CA ARG A 78 -3.19 -4.05 -16.47
C ARG A 78 -3.90 -2.85 -15.83
N ALA A 79 -3.70 -2.57 -14.53
CA ALA A 79 -4.28 -1.42 -13.85
C ALA A 79 -3.91 -0.07 -14.49
N ALA A 80 -2.61 0.08 -14.79
CA ALA A 80 -2.04 1.35 -15.21
C ALA A 80 -2.69 1.92 -16.48
N PRO A 81 -2.83 1.16 -17.59
CA PRO A 81 -3.50 1.68 -18.77
C PRO A 81 -4.99 1.97 -18.54
N LEU A 82 -5.70 1.15 -17.75
CA LEU A 82 -7.12 1.41 -17.43
C LEU A 82 -7.29 2.71 -16.65
N TRP A 83 -6.42 2.95 -15.67
CA TRP A 83 -6.46 4.18 -14.87
C TRP A 83 -6.10 5.43 -15.67
N ALA A 84 -5.17 5.32 -16.63
CA ALA A 84 -4.83 6.42 -17.53
C ALA A 84 -6.02 6.87 -18.39
N MET A 85 -6.96 5.96 -18.68
CA MET A 85 -8.16 6.25 -19.46
C MET A 85 -9.32 6.80 -18.62
N GLU A 86 -9.31 6.62 -17.30
CA GLU A 86 -10.44 7.02 -16.43
C GLU A 86 -10.75 8.52 -16.47
N PRO A 87 -9.78 9.45 -16.58
CA PRO A 87 -10.09 10.87 -16.78
C PRO A 87 -10.91 11.12 -18.06
N ALA A 88 -10.53 10.50 -19.18
CA ALA A 88 -11.26 10.63 -20.44
C ALA A 88 -12.66 10.00 -20.35
N ARG A 89 -12.77 8.84 -19.69
CA ARG A 89 -14.05 8.16 -19.45
C ARG A 89 -15.00 9.03 -18.62
N ARG A 90 -14.50 9.68 -17.56
CA ARG A 90 -15.29 10.61 -16.72
C ARG A 90 -15.76 11.84 -17.50
N ALA A 91 -14.89 12.42 -18.33
CA ALA A 91 -15.25 13.55 -19.17
C ALA A 91 -16.38 13.22 -20.16
N LEU A 92 -16.34 12.02 -20.76
CA LEU A 92 -17.38 11.55 -21.69
C LEU A 92 -18.71 11.21 -21.01
N SER A 93 -18.69 10.73 -19.75
CA SER A 93 -19.92 10.51 -18.99
C SER A 93 -20.57 11.80 -18.53
N ALA A 94 -19.79 12.83 -18.23
CA ALA A 94 -20.29 14.13 -17.78
C ALA A 94 -20.92 14.98 -18.89
N SER A 95 -20.55 14.75 -20.17
CA SER A 95 -21.13 15.46 -21.32
C SER A 95 -22.45 14.87 -21.82
N ARG A 96 -22.88 13.74 -21.27
CA ARG A 96 -24.12 13.04 -21.62
C ARG A 96 -25.25 13.24 -20.59
N GLY A 97 -25.02 14.05 -19.56
CA GLY A 97 -25.99 14.39 -18.50
C GLY A 97 -26.44 15.84 -18.56
#